data_AF-A0A951MF89-F1
#
_entry.id   AF-A0A951MF89-F1
#
_cell.length_a   1.000
_cell.length_b   1.000
_cell.length_c   1.000
_cell.angle_alpha   90.00
_cell.angle_beta   90.00
_cell.angle_gamma   90.00
#
_symmetry.space_group_name_H-M   'P 1'
#
loop_
_entity.id
_entity.type
_entity.pdbx_description
1 polymer ?
#
loop_
_entity_poly.entity_id
_entity_poly.type
_entity_poly.pdbx_seq_one_letter_code
_entity_poly.pdbx_strand_id
1 'polypeptide(L)' 'MSRPSELAERIAKKESELRELRARLASWEEAYERVPKRDVLFTSVSGREVAPLHTPLDRGDDERHQLGLCLADLALR' A
#
# COMPACT_ATOMS: atom_id res chain seq x y z
N MET A 1 30.30 10.38 19.08
CA MET A 1 28.99 10.83 19.59
C MET A 1 28.63 12.10 18.83
N SER A 2 27.42 12.19 18.28
CA SER A 2 26.97 13.36 17.51
C SER A 2 26.71 14.54 18.46
N ARG A 3 26.97 15.77 18.00
CA ARG A 3 26.80 16.98 18.83
C ARG A 3 25.30 17.29 19.01
N PRO A 4 24.87 17.89 20.14
CA PRO A 4 23.47 18.25 20.36
C PRO A 4 22.86 19.10 19.24
N SER A 5 23.64 19.99 18.63
CA SER A 5 23.19 20.85 17.51
C SER A 5 22.93 20.06 16.22
N GLU A 6 23.81 19.11 15.89
CA GLU A 6 23.67 18.25 14.71
C GLU A 6 22.43 17.34 14.83
N LEU A 7 22.15 16.85 16.05
CA LEU A 7 20.95 16.07 16.31
C LEU A 7 19.68 16.92 16.14
N ALA A 8 19.67 18.15 16.66
CA ALA A 8 18.55 19.08 16.51
C ALA A 8 18.26 19.41 15.03
N GLU A 9 19.30 19.66 14.23
CA GLU A 9 19.17 19.89 12.78
C GLU A 9 18.56 18.69 12.06
N ARG A 10 19.01 17.47 12.41
CA ARG A 10 18.45 16.24 11.84
C ARG A 10 16.99 16.03 12.20
N ILE A 11 16.60 16.33 13.44
CA ILE A 11 15.20 16.24 13.88
C ILE A 11 14.36 17.26 13.10
N ALA A 12 14.79 18.52 13.04
CA ALA A 12 14.06 19.56 12.32
C ALA A 12 13.86 19.21 10.83
N LYS A 13 14.90 18.65 10.18
CA LYS A 13 14.81 18.16 8.81
C LYS A 13 13.79 17.04 8.67
N LYS A 14 13.82 16.05 9.56
CA LYS A 14 12.88 14.91 9.53
C LYS A 14 11.44 15.34 9.78
N GLU A 15 11.22 16.30 10.67
CA GLU A 15 9.90 16.86 10.90
C GLU A 15 9.38 17.62 9.67
N SER A 16 10.24 18.34 8.96
CA SER A 16 9.85 18.99 7.69
C SER A 16 9.44 17.96 6.64
N GLU A 17 10.28 16.95 6.42
CA GLU A 17 9.98 15.84 5.50
C GLU A 17 8.66 15.16 5.86
N LEU A 18 8.41 14.89 7.14
CA LEU A 18 7.16 14.28 7.60
C LEU A 18 5.94 15.17 7.36
N ARG A 19 6.06 16.49 7.56
CA ARG A 19 4.97 17.43 7.28
C ARG A 19 4.63 17.43 5.80
N GLU A 20 5.64 17.49 4.93
CA GLU A 20 5.44 17.46 3.47
C GLU A 20 4.79 16.16 3.00
N LEU A 21 5.28 15.02 3.48
CA LEU A 21 4.73 13.71 3.12
C LEU A 21 3.27 13.56 3.58
N ARG A 22 2.94 13.99 4.80
CA ARG A 22 1.57 13.97 5.31
C ARG A 22 0.64 14.84 4.48
N ALA A 23 1.08 16.04 4.08
CA ALA A 23 0.30 16.93 3.23
C ALA A 23 0.04 16.32 1.85
N ARG A 24 1.06 15.68 1.25
CA ARG A 24 0.93 14.98 -0.03
C ARG A 24 0.03 13.76 0.05
N LEU A 25 0.10 13.02 1.15
CA LEU A 25 -0.78 11.87 1.37
C LEU A 25 -2.23 12.33 1.50
N ALA A 26 -2.49 13.35 2.31
CA ALA A 26 -3.84 13.88 2.50
C ALA A 26 -4.45 14.38 1.18
N SER A 27 -3.66 15.08 0.33
CA SER A 27 -4.15 15.52 -0.97
C SER A 27 -4.43 14.37 -1.94
N TRP A 28 -3.63 13.31 -1.88
CA TRP A 28 -3.85 12.11 -2.66
C TRP A 28 -5.10 11.35 -2.19
N GLU A 29 -5.29 11.20 -0.88
CA GLU A 29 -6.48 10.57 -0.30
C GLU A 29 -7.74 11.33 -0.67
N GLU A 30 -7.72 12.65 -0.58
CA GLU A 30 -8.85 13.49 -0.98
C GLU A 30 -9.16 13.36 -2.48
N ALA A 31 -8.12 13.34 -3.32
CA ALA A 31 -8.29 13.12 -4.76
C ALA A 31 -8.86 11.73 -5.04
N TYR A 32 -8.40 10.70 -4.33
CA TYR A 32 -8.88 9.33 -4.45
C TYR A 32 -10.37 9.25 -4.11
N GLU A 33 -10.80 9.82 -2.98
CA GLU A 33 -12.21 9.83 -2.56
C GLU A 33 -13.13 10.57 -3.53
N ARG A 34 -12.63 11.59 -4.22
CA ARG A 34 -13.39 12.30 -5.27
C ARG A 34 -13.58 11.47 -6.54
N VAL A 35 -12.77 10.45 -6.79
CA VAL A 35 -12.94 9.58 -7.96
C VAL A 35 -14.11 8.62 -7.72
N PRO A 36 -15.12 8.58 -8.63
CA PRO A 36 -16.20 7.61 -8.55
C PRO A 36 -15.67 6.19 -8.38
N LYS A 37 -16.05 5.52 -7.29
CA LYS A 37 -15.70 4.11 -7.07
C LYS A 37 -16.58 3.25 -7.97
N ARG A 38 -16.00 2.22 -8.57
CA ARG A 38 -16.75 1.28 -9.40
C ARG A 38 -17.55 0.35 -8.50
N ASP A 39 -18.86 0.31 -8.69
CA ASP A 39 -19.82 -0.46 -7.88
C ASP A 39 -19.84 -1.97 -8.23
N VAL A 40 -19.42 -2.33 -9.46
CA VAL A 40 -19.47 -3.71 -9.95
C VAL A 40 -18.08 -4.30 -10.23
N LEU A 41 -17.97 -5.61 -10.04
CA LEU A 41 -16.88 -6.41 -10.59
C LEU A 41 -16.94 -6.35 -12.13
N PHE A 42 -15.78 -6.46 -12.78
CA PHE A 42 -15.64 -6.25 -14.23
C PHE A 42 -16.72 -7.00 -15.03
N THR A 43 -17.50 -6.28 -15.85
CA THR A 43 -18.41 -6.89 -16.82
C THR A 43 -17.64 -7.17 -18.12
N SER A 44 -17.86 -8.32 -18.74
CA SER A 44 -17.40 -8.55 -20.11
C SER A 44 -18.12 -7.62 -21.10
N VAL A 45 -17.60 -7.47 -22.33
CA VAL A 45 -18.28 -6.78 -23.44
C VAL A 45 -19.70 -7.32 -23.71
N SER A 46 -19.99 -8.56 -23.30
CA SER A 46 -21.31 -9.20 -23.41
C SER A 46 -22.19 -9.03 -22.17
N GLY A 47 -21.77 -8.25 -21.17
CA GLY A 47 -22.52 -8.02 -19.93
C GLY A 47 -22.50 -9.20 -18.95
N ARG A 48 -21.67 -10.22 -19.19
CA ARG A 48 -21.49 -11.34 -18.27
C ARG A 48 -20.56 -10.92 -17.15
N GLU A 49 -20.96 -11.17 -15.91
CA GLU A 49 -20.11 -10.98 -14.73
C GLU A 49 -18.87 -11.87 -14.84
N VAL A 50 -17.68 -11.29 -14.66
CA VAL A 50 -16.42 -12.01 -14.63
C VAL A 50 -16.04 -12.23 -13.17
N ALA A 51 -16.00 -13.49 -12.74
CA ALA A 51 -15.52 -13.84 -11.41
C ALA A 51 -14.05 -13.39 -11.24
N PRO A 52 -13.66 -12.87 -10.06
CA PRO A 52 -12.28 -12.50 -9.79
C PRO A 52 -11.32 -13.67 -10.00
N LEU A 53 -10.17 -13.41 -10.62
CA LEU A 53 -9.10 -14.39 -10.69
C LEU A 53 -8.37 -14.42 -9.34
N HIS A 54 -8.75 -15.36 -8.48
CA HIS A 54 -8.04 -15.58 -7.22
C HIS A 54 -6.68 -16.22 -7.48
N THR A 55 -5.64 -15.57 -7.00
CA THR A 55 -4.31 -16.11 -6.86
C THR A 55 -4.18 -16.81 -5.52
N PRO A 56 -3.19 -17.70 -5.33
CA PRO A 56 -2.92 -18.25 -4.01
C PRO A 56 -2.58 -17.20 -2.94
N LEU A 57 -2.17 -15.98 -3.32
CA LEU A 57 -1.90 -14.89 -2.37
C LEU A 57 -3.21 -14.36 -1.74
N ASP A 58 -4.35 -14.61 -2.36
CA ASP A 58 -5.67 -14.19 -1.86
C ASP A 58 -6.18 -15.10 -0.73
N ARG A 59 -5.44 -16.16 -0.37
CA ARG A 59 -5.78 -17.10 0.70
C ARG A 59 -5.34 -16.60 2.08
N GLY A 60 -5.88 -17.19 3.16
CA GLY A 60 -5.44 -16.90 4.53
C GLY A 60 -3.97 -17.29 4.78
N ASP A 61 -3.33 -16.70 5.79
CA ASP A 61 -1.90 -16.94 6.08
C ASP A 61 -1.56 -18.42 6.28
N ASP A 62 -2.39 -19.17 6.99
CA ASP A 62 -2.19 -20.61 7.21
C ASP A 62 -2.22 -21.41 5.90
N GLU A 63 -3.10 -21.03 4.98
CA GLU A 63 -3.24 -21.66 3.67
C GLU A 63 -2.09 -21.24 2.71
N ARG A 64 -1.63 -19.99 2.81
CA ARG A 64 -0.46 -19.50 2.07
C ARG A 64 0.83 -20.19 2.53
N HIS A 65 0.96 -20.45 3.83
CA HIS A 65 2.12 -21.13 4.40
C HIS A 65 2.26 -22.57 3.87
N GLN A 66 1.15 -23.30 3.79
CA GLN A 66 1.13 -24.66 3.23
C GLN A 66 1.50 -24.72 1.75
N LEU A 67 1.32 -23.61 1.01
CA LEU A 67 1.65 -23.49 -0.40
C LEU A 67 3.03 -22.86 -0.67
N GLY A 68 3.77 -22.46 0.37
CA GLY A 68 5.07 -21.80 0.25
C GLY A 68 4.99 -20.40 -0.38
N LEU A 69 3.92 -19.66 -0.10
CA LEU A 69 3.61 -18.36 -0.73
C LEU A 69 3.55 -17.22 0.29
N CYS A 70 4.29 -17.34 1.40
CA CYS A 70 4.39 -16.28 2.40
C CYS A 70 5.33 -15.17 1.93
N LEU A 71 5.02 -13.92 2.29
CA LEU A 71 5.82 -12.73 1.95
C LEU A 71 7.29 -12.81 2.42
N ALA A 72 7.59 -13.64 3.42
CA ALA A 72 8.96 -13.89 3.87
C ALA A 72 9.84 -14.62 2.82
N ASP A 73 9.24 -15.40 1.92
CA ASP A 73 9.96 -16.16 0.89
C ASP A 73 10.37 -15.29 -0.32
N LEU A 74 9.70 -14.15 -0.52
CA LEU A 74 10.01 -13.17 -1.56
C LEU A 74 11.20 -12.26 -1.20
N ALA A 75 11.63 -12.23 0.07
CA ALA A 75 12.73 -11.39 0.55
C ALA A 75 14.13 -12.05 0.40
N LEU A 76 14.22 -13.25 -0.18
CA LEU A 76 15.46 -14.04 -0.31
C LEU A 76 15.85 -14.36 -1.76
N ARG A 77 15.39 -13.56 -2.73
CA ARG A 77 15.91 -13.58 -4.10
C ARG A 77 16.39 -12.22 -4.54
#